data_AF-A0A934BI45-F1
#
_entry.id   AF-A0A934BI45-F1
#
_cell.length_a   1.000
_cell.length_b   1.000
_cell.length_c   1.000
_cell.angle_alpha   90.00
_cell.angle_beta   90.00
_cell.angle_gamma   90.00
#
_symmetry.space_group_name_H-M   'P 1'
#
loop_
_entity.id
_entity.type
_entity.pdbx_description
1 polymer ?
#
loop_
_entity_poly.entity_id
_entity_poly.type
_entity_poly.pdbx_seq_one_letter_code
_entity_poly.pdbx_strand_id
1 'polypeptide(L)'
;MKIKTKLRISGILPLGLSLIIILSLFLTARQVNEYKKQADLSDALAGDMISLNILLHEYLLYQEERQHAQWQLKYGSTAKLLTRLDFESQVERAILKTIRRDYKKTSDKFS
;
A
#
# COMPACT_ATOMS: atom_id res chain seq x y z
N MET A 1 -12.51 -24.96 49.83
CA MET A 1 -12.95 -23.89 48.90
C MET A 1 -14.46 -24.03 48.66
N LYS A 2 -15.25 -22.97 48.84
CA LYS A 2 -16.72 -23.03 48.69
C LYS A 2 -17.08 -23.36 47.23
N ILE A 3 -18.08 -24.21 47.00
CA ILE A 3 -18.56 -24.65 45.67
C ILE A 3 -18.83 -23.44 44.73
N LYS A 4 -19.31 -22.33 45.30
CA LYS A 4 -19.53 -21.04 44.61
C LYS A 4 -18.25 -20.46 43.99
N THR A 5 -17.09 -20.65 44.61
CA THR A 5 -15.79 -20.20 44.11
C THR A 5 -15.31 -21.07 42.94
N LYS A 6 -15.53 -22.39 43.02
CA LYS A 6 -15.24 -23.33 41.92
C LYS A 6 -16.05 -22.99 40.66
N LEU A 7 -17.34 -22.71 40.83
CA LEU A 7 -18.23 -22.33 39.72
C LEU A 7 -17.80 -21.02 39.03
N ARG A 8 -17.41 -20.00 39.81
CA ARG A 8 -16.94 -18.72 39.24
C ARG A 8 -15.63 -18.86 38.46
N ILE A 9 -14.69 -19.65 38.97
CA ILE A 9 -13.41 -19.89 38.29
C ILE A 9 -13.65 -20.64 36.97
N SER A 10 -14.48 -21.69 36.96
CA SER A 10 -14.78 -22.45 35.74
C SER A 10 -15.50 -21.64 34.66
N GLY A 11 -16.22 -20.57 35.01
CA GLY A 11 -16.85 -19.66 34.04
C GLY A 11 -15.97 -18.51 33.58
N ILE A 12 -15.27 -17.85 34.50
CA ILE A 12 -14.46 -16.65 34.20
C ILE A 12 -13.17 -17.00 33.45
N LEU A 13 -12.55 -18.14 33.77
CA LEU A 13 -11.30 -18.57 33.16
C LEU A 13 -11.40 -18.76 31.62
N PRO A 14 -12.37 -19.54 31.08
CA PRO A 14 -12.49 -19.70 29.63
C PRO A 14 -12.94 -18.41 28.93
N LEU A 15 -13.76 -17.58 29.57
CA LEU A 15 -14.13 -16.27 29.04
C LEU A 15 -12.91 -15.35 28.89
N GLY A 16 -12.04 -15.31 29.90
CA GLY A 16 -10.79 -14.55 29.84
C GLY A 16 -9.87 -15.06 28.72
N LEU A 17 -9.74 -16.39 28.59
CA LEU A 17 -8.94 -17.00 27.53
C LEU A 17 -9.47 -16.64 26.13
N SER A 18 -10.79 -16.74 25.94
CA SER A 18 -11.45 -16.39 24.68
C SER A 18 -11.22 -14.92 24.32
N LEU A 19 -11.30 -14.03 25.31
CA LEU A 19 -11.12 -12.59 25.12
C LEU A 19 -9.68 -12.26 24.68
N ILE A 20 -8.68 -12.95 25.23
CA ILE A 20 -7.28 -12.82 24.83
C ILE A 20 -7.09 -13.28 23.37
N ILE A 21 -7.70 -14.41 22.97
CA ILE A 21 -7.63 -14.91 21.60
C ILE A 21 -8.26 -13.92 20.62
N ILE A 22 -9.45 -13.42 20.93
CA ILE A 22 -10.16 -12.43 20.10
C ILE A 22 -9.30 -11.17 19.94
N LEU A 23 -8.72 -10.67 21.03
CA LEU A 23 -7.88 -9.47 20.99
C LEU A 23 -6.61 -9.70 20.15
N SER A 24 -5.96 -10.85 20.30
CA SER A 24 -4.78 -11.23 19.51
C SER A 24 -5.08 -11.30 18.02
N LEU A 25 -6.19 -11.95 17.65
CA LEU A 25 -6.64 -12.03 16.26
C LEU A 25 -6.97 -10.65 15.70
N PHE A 26 -7.62 -9.80 16.49
CA PHE A 26 -7.96 -8.44 16.07
C PHE A 26 -6.71 -7.58 15.80
N LEU A 27 -5.71 -7.63 16.68
CA LEU A 27 -4.45 -6.91 16.49
C LEU A 27 -3.69 -7.42 15.26
N THR A 28 -3.64 -8.74 15.08
CA THR A 28 -2.98 -9.36 13.92
C THR A 28 -3.69 -9.00 12.62
N ALA A 29 -5.02 -9.09 12.59
CA ALA A 29 -5.82 -8.75 11.41
C ALA A 29 -5.62 -7.29 11.00
N ARG A 30 -5.50 -6.37 11.96
CA ARG A 30 -5.18 -4.96 11.67
C ARG A 30 -3.82 -4.81 11.01
N GLN A 31 -2.78 -5.44 11.54
CA GLN A 31 -1.44 -5.38 10.94
C GLN A 31 -1.44 -5.96 9.52
N VAL A 32 -2.00 -7.16 9.35
CA VAL A 32 -2.09 -7.80 8.03
C VAL A 32 -2.84 -6.93 7.03
N ASN A 33 -3.91 -6.26 7.45
CA ASN A 33 -4.67 -5.38 6.57
C ASN A 33 -3.88 -4.14 6.12
N GLU A 34 -3.07 -3.54 7.00
CA GLU A 34 -2.18 -2.44 6.62
C GLU A 34 -1.09 -2.89 5.65
N TYR A 35 -0.43 -4.02 5.91
CA TYR A 35 0.57 -4.59 4.99
C TYR A 35 -0.03 -4.94 3.63
N LYS A 36 -1.25 -5.52 3.62
CA LYS A 36 -1.95 -5.83 2.38
C LYS A 36 -2.28 -4.57 1.58
N LYS A 37 -2.77 -3.52 2.24
CA LYS A 37 -3.06 -2.24 1.58
C LYS A 37 -1.81 -1.61 0.96
N GLN A 38 -0.66 -1.70 1.64
CA GLN A 38 0.61 -1.21 1.09
C GLN A 38 1.08 -2.06 -0.10
N ALA A 39 0.91 -3.39 -0.04
CA ALA A 39 1.22 -4.28 -1.15
C ALA A 39 0.35 -4.00 -2.38
N ASP A 40 -0.97 -3.90 -2.20
CA ASP A 40 -1.93 -3.60 -3.28
C ASP A 40 -1.61 -2.24 -3.96
N LEU A 41 -1.22 -1.23 -3.17
CA LEU A 41 -0.80 0.08 -3.71
C LEU A 41 0.54 0.00 -4.47
N SER A 42 1.47 -0.84 -4.00
CA SER A 42 2.77 -1.04 -4.65
C SER A 42 2.63 -1.76 -5.98
N ASP A 43 1.78 -2.78 -6.05
CA ASP A 43 1.46 -3.50 -7.29
C ASP A 43 0.76 -2.59 -8.29
N ALA A 44 -0.20 -1.78 -7.82
CA ALA A 44 -0.85 -0.78 -8.66
C ALA A 44 0.17 0.24 -9.22
N LEU A 45 1.10 0.71 -8.39
CA LEU A 45 2.16 1.62 -8.82
C LEU A 45 3.09 0.97 -9.86
N ALA A 46 3.43 -0.31 -9.70
CA ALA A 46 4.27 -1.04 -10.66
C ALA A 46 3.57 -1.15 -12.03
N GLY A 47 2.28 -1.50 -12.05
CA GLY A 47 1.47 -1.53 -13.27
C GLY A 47 1.36 -0.17 -13.96
N ASP A 48 1.23 0.90 -13.17
CA ASP A 48 1.21 2.27 -13.65
C ASP A 48 2.54 2.70 -14.29
N MET A 49 3.67 2.33 -13.68
CA MET A 49 5.02 2.61 -14.23
C MET A 49 5.24 1.89 -15.57
N ILE A 50 4.79 0.64 -15.69
CA ILE A 50 4.84 -0.11 -16.95
C ILE A 50 4.00 0.60 -18.01
N SER A 51 2.78 1.01 -17.65
CA SER A 51 1.88 1.73 -18.57
C SER A 51 2.50 3.03 -19.06
N LEU A 52 3.13 3.80 -18.17
CA LEU A 52 3.84 5.04 -18.53
C LEU A 52 5.00 4.78 -19.49
N ASN A 53 5.75 3.70 -19.30
CA ASN A 53 6.84 3.32 -20.19
C ASN A 53 6.34 2.92 -21.58
N ILE A 54 5.20 2.20 -21.66
CA ILE A 54 4.57 1.84 -22.93
C ILE A 54 4.12 3.09 -23.67
N LEU A 55 3.36 3.98 -23.02
CA LEU A 55 2.87 5.22 -23.63
C LEU A 55 4.01 6.14 -24.08
N LEU A 56 5.10 6.18 -23.30
CA LEU A 56 6.33 6.88 -23.67
C LEU A 56 6.91 6.32 -24.96
N HIS A 57 7.03 4.99 -25.06
CA HIS A 57 7.59 4.33 -26.23
C HIS A 57 6.70 4.53 -27.47
N GLU A 58 5.38 4.43 -27.31
CA GLU A 58 4.41 4.70 -28.38
C GLU A 58 4.49 6.15 -28.86
N TYR A 59 4.61 7.12 -27.95
CA TYR A 59 4.81 8.51 -28.33
C TYR A 59 6.13 8.71 -29.07
N LEU A 60 7.23 8.09 -28.64
CA LEU A 60 8.51 8.20 -29.33
C LEU A 60 8.46 7.61 -30.75
N LEU A 61 7.64 6.57 -30.97
CA LEU A 61 7.52 5.89 -32.25
C LEU A 61 6.58 6.63 -33.22
N TYR A 62 5.43 7.10 -32.74
CA TYR A 62 4.37 7.66 -33.59
C TYR A 62 4.24 9.19 -33.50
N GLN A 63 4.75 9.82 -32.44
CA GLN A 63 4.74 11.27 -32.19
C GLN A 63 3.36 11.93 -32.27
N GLU A 64 2.32 11.17 -32.00
CA GLU A 64 0.94 11.63 -32.02
C GLU A 64 0.58 12.34 -30.68
N GLU A 65 -0.16 13.45 -30.77
CA GLU A 65 -0.56 14.23 -29.58
C GLU A 65 -1.42 13.44 -28.59
N ARG A 66 -2.18 12.46 -29.08
CA ARG A 66 -3.06 11.63 -28.24
C ARG A 66 -2.26 10.85 -27.20
N GLN A 67 -1.11 10.30 -27.57
CA GLN A 67 -0.24 9.48 -26.73
C GLN A 67 0.40 10.36 -25.66
N HIS A 68 0.77 11.60 -26.00
CA HIS A 68 1.24 12.59 -25.04
C HIS A 68 0.17 12.95 -24.01
N ALA A 69 -1.05 13.24 -24.44
CA ALA A 69 -2.16 13.52 -23.54
C ALA A 69 -2.49 12.32 -22.62
N GLN A 70 -2.48 11.10 -23.17
CA GLN A 70 -2.66 9.88 -22.38
C GLN A 70 -1.53 9.67 -21.36
N TRP A 71 -0.29 9.94 -21.76
CA TRP A 71 0.86 9.89 -20.86
C TRP A 71 0.74 10.89 -19.72
N GLN A 72 0.36 12.15 -20.00
CA GLN A 72 0.16 13.18 -18.97
C GLN A 72 -0.96 12.80 -17.97
N LEU A 73 -2.08 12.28 -18.46
CA LEU A 73 -3.17 11.82 -17.61
C LEU A 73 -2.73 10.66 -16.70
N LYS A 74 -2.02 9.69 -17.28
CA LYS A 74 -1.50 8.55 -16.52
C LYS A 74 -0.48 9.03 -15.49
N TYR A 75 0.40 9.94 -15.86
CA TYR A 75 1.40 10.53 -14.96
C TYR A 75 0.72 11.24 -13.78
N GLY A 76 -0.29 12.06 -14.04
CA GLY A 76 -1.09 12.68 -12.98
C GLY A 76 -1.75 11.66 -12.02
N SER A 77 -2.26 10.54 -12.55
CA SER A 77 -2.86 9.49 -11.70
C SER A 77 -1.83 8.75 -10.85
N THR A 78 -0.66 8.44 -11.41
CA THR A 78 0.41 7.73 -10.73
C THR A 78 1.06 8.60 -9.65
N ALA A 79 1.15 9.91 -9.88
CA ALA A 79 1.56 10.87 -8.85
C ALA A 79 0.66 10.80 -7.61
N LYS A 80 -0.67 10.67 -7.78
CA LYS A 80 -1.61 10.51 -6.66
C LYS A 80 -1.37 9.20 -5.91
N LEU A 81 -1.09 8.09 -6.59
CA LEU A 81 -0.73 6.82 -5.94
C LEU A 81 0.57 6.95 -5.13
N LEU A 82 1.59 7.61 -5.68
CA LEU A 82 2.86 7.87 -5.00
C LEU A 82 2.70 8.66 -3.70
N THR A 83 1.72 9.56 -3.60
CA THR A 83 1.42 10.30 -2.36
C THR A 83 0.74 9.46 -1.29
N ARG A 84 0.05 8.38 -1.68
CA ARG A 84 -0.68 7.50 -0.75
C ARG A 84 0.18 6.41 -0.14
N LEU A 85 1.31 6.09 -0.77
CA LEU A 85 2.28 5.16 -0.23
C LEU A 85 3.03 5.80 0.95
N ASP A 86 2.96 5.13 2.09
CA ASP A 86 3.79 5.41 3.25
C ASP A 86 4.20 4.08 3.86
N PHE A 87 5.49 3.95 4.15
CA PHE A 87 6.09 2.70 4.61
C PHE A 87 6.66 2.91 6.01
N GLU A 88 6.47 1.93 6.90
CA GLU A 88 7.03 1.99 8.26
C GLU A 88 8.54 1.69 8.30
N SER A 89 9.02 0.91 7.33
CA SER A 89 10.45 0.56 7.21
C SER A 89 11.29 1.74 6.74
N GLN A 90 12.43 1.97 7.39
CA GLN A 90 13.38 3.00 6.99
C GLN A 90 13.94 2.74 5.57
N VAL A 91 14.16 1.46 5.23
CA VAL A 91 14.67 1.06 3.91
C VAL A 91 13.66 1.38 2.82
N GLU A 92 12.40 0.99 3.02
CA GLU A 92 11.32 1.22 2.05
C GLU A 92 11.04 2.71 1.86
N ARG A 93 11.09 3.51 2.94
CA ARG A 93 10.99 4.99 2.83
C ARG A 93 12.12 5.60 1.99
N ALA A 94 13.34 5.10 2.12
CA ALA A 94 14.47 5.58 1.33
C ALA A 94 14.28 5.26 -0.16
N ILE A 95 13.77 4.06 -0.47
CA ILE A 95 13.42 3.64 -1.83
C ILE A 95 12.30 4.53 -2.37
N LEU A 96 11.20 4.70 -1.63
CA LEU A 96 10.07 5.54 -2.04
C LEU A 96 10.48 7.00 -2.30
N LYS A 97 11.37 7.54 -1.47
CA LYS A 97 11.93 8.89 -1.68
C LYS A 97 12.73 8.97 -2.99
N THR A 98 13.48 7.93 -3.31
CA THR A 98 14.23 7.83 -4.58
C THR A 98 13.27 7.76 -5.76
N ILE A 99 12.26 6.90 -5.70
CA ILE A 99 11.23 6.79 -6.75
C ILE A 99 10.52 8.14 -6.96
N ARG A 100 10.06 8.81 -5.89
CA ARG A 100 9.41 10.13 -6.00
C ARG A 100 10.30 11.18 -6.66
N ARG A 101 11.59 11.18 -6.32
CA ARG A 101 12.56 12.10 -6.92
C ARG A 101 12.74 11.81 -8.41
N ASP A 102 12.94 10.56 -8.77
CA ASP A 102 13.21 10.17 -10.16
C ASP A 102 11.96 10.36 -11.02
N TYR A 103 10.79 10.04 -10.47
CA TYR A 103 9.50 10.31 -11.07
C TYR A 103 9.31 11.79 -11.40
N LYS A 104 9.63 12.70 -10.46
CA LYS A 104 9.57 14.15 -10.68
C LYS A 104 10.49 14.59 -11.82
N LYS A 105 11.72 14.08 -11.88
CA LYS A 105 12.67 14.39 -12.95
C LYS A 105 12.18 13.96 -14.34
N THR A 106 11.37 12.91 -14.41
CA THR A 106 10.81 12.45 -15.69
C THR A 106 9.79 13.44 -16.26
N SER A 107 9.01 14.13 -15.41
CA SER A 107 8.10 15.20 -15.86
C SER A 107 8.88 16.31 -16.56
N ASP A 108 9.99 16.75 -15.97
CA ASP A 108 10.76 17.89 -16.47
C ASP A 108 11.33 17.65 -17.88
N LYS A 109 11.44 16.39 -18.32
CA LYS A 109 11.93 16.01 -19.65
C LYS A 109 10.83 15.80 -20.70
N PHE A 110 9.58 15.68 -20.27
CA PHE A 110 8.44 15.29 -21.10
C PHE A 110 7.29 16.31 -21.07
N SER A 111 7.53 17.45 -20.41
CA SER A 111 6.66 18.63 -20.38
C SER A 111 6.87 19.51 -21.60
#